data_AF-A0A925LUY7-F1
#
_entry.id   AF-A0A925LUY7-F1
#
_cell.length_a   1.000
_cell.length_b   1.000
_cell.length_c   1.000
_cell.angle_alpha   90.00
_cell.angle_beta   90.00
_cell.angle_gamma   90.00
#
_symmetry.space_group_name_H-M   'P 1'
#
loop_
_entity.id
_entity.type
_entity.pdbx_description
1 polymer ?
#
loop_
_entity_poly.entity_id
_entity_poly.type
_entity_poly.pdbx_seq_one_letter_code
_entity_poly.pdbx_strand_id
1 'polypeptide(L)'
;WLRADLEKAKSDWIIAYWHHPPYTKGSHDSDKEGQLIEMRELIMPILEAGGVDLVLTGHSHTYERSMLIDGAYQTPTTAEGVVLDDGDGSPTGDGPYRKSKGLHAHQGTVQVVTGNGGAKVSRLGTSPVMKQVVVEYGSTILDVDGDTLTGVMVNRGGETRDLFSIVKQGSVVPQIVKSPRTLPLYSVAIDKPKAAKSGLTPFPKNAVELIKPNSAWDYLAGTHPPEKWTAIAFIPNDAGGWKSGTVGIGYGDSDDVTELKDMEKKYTVVYARSEFELPPGEKEKIGELGLAISYDDAFIAYLNGHEILRVGVKEGHGSTANQVASHEADGYEYFPLKEAKQYLTDDDNILSIEGHNTDVSSSDFTLDPYLLAVPRATGKRNE
;
A
#
# COMPACT_ATOMS: atom_id res chain seq x y z
N TRP A 1 28.22 -8.73 -22.34
CA TRP A 1 28.02 -7.47 -23.09
C TRP A 1 28.27 -6.26 -22.18
N LEU A 2 27.44 -6.02 -21.16
CA LEU A 2 27.54 -4.85 -20.26
C LEU A 2 28.95 -4.56 -19.71
N ARG A 3 29.66 -5.56 -19.19
CA ARG A 3 31.07 -5.41 -18.73
C ARG A 3 31.97 -4.79 -19.80
N ALA A 4 31.90 -5.30 -21.03
CA ALA A 4 32.73 -4.84 -22.15
C ALA A 4 32.30 -3.46 -22.68
N ASP A 5 31.08 -3.02 -22.38
CA ASP A 5 30.61 -1.68 -22.71
C ASP A 5 31.14 -0.66 -21.70
N LEU A 6 31.03 -0.97 -20.40
CA LEU A 6 31.57 -0.15 -19.31
C LEU A 6 33.11 0.01 -19.41
N GLU A 7 33.84 -1.05 -19.77
CA GLU A 7 35.29 -0.99 -20.00
C GLU A 7 35.70 0.00 -21.10
N LYS A 8 34.79 0.28 -22.05
CA LYS A 8 35.03 1.22 -23.15
C LYS A 8 34.59 2.64 -22.82
N ALA A 9 33.81 2.84 -21.76
CA ALA A 9 33.32 4.15 -21.37
C ALA A 9 34.49 5.03 -20.91
N LYS A 10 34.56 6.24 -21.47
CA LYS A 10 35.59 7.25 -21.13
C LYS A 10 34.99 8.59 -20.69
N SER A 11 33.67 8.66 -20.59
CA SER A 11 32.95 9.85 -20.17
C SER A 11 33.22 10.13 -18.69
N ASP A 12 33.19 11.40 -18.30
CA ASP A 12 33.34 11.78 -16.88
C ASP A 12 32.15 11.31 -16.01
N TRP A 13 31.00 11.09 -16.63
CA TRP A 13 29.77 10.61 -16.01
C TRP A 13 29.28 9.33 -16.69
N ILE A 14 28.91 8.33 -15.89
CA ILE A 14 28.21 7.14 -16.38
C ILE A 14 26.86 7.03 -15.67
N ILE A 15 25.80 7.16 -16.46
CA ILE A 15 24.41 7.00 -16.02
C ILE A 15 23.86 5.77 -16.73
N ALA A 16 23.42 4.78 -15.97
CA ALA A 16 22.76 3.59 -16.52
C ALA A 16 21.26 3.67 -16.31
N TYR A 17 20.48 3.00 -17.16
CA TYR A 17 19.03 2.96 -17.01
C TYR A 17 18.44 1.60 -17.39
N TRP A 18 17.39 1.20 -16.67
CA TRP A 18 16.71 -0.09 -16.84
C TRP A 18 15.20 0.08 -16.59
N HIS A 19 14.38 -0.90 -16.99
CA HIS A 19 12.98 -0.87 -16.59
C HIS A 19 12.81 -1.27 -15.13
N HIS A 20 13.32 -2.45 -14.73
CA HIS A 20 13.12 -3.00 -13.39
C HIS A 20 14.10 -2.44 -12.34
N PRO A 21 13.62 -1.95 -11.19
CA PRO A 21 14.44 -1.39 -10.12
C PRO A 21 15.05 -2.46 -9.22
N PRO A 22 16.38 -2.47 -8.98
CA PRO A 22 17.01 -3.39 -8.02
C PRO A 22 16.58 -3.11 -6.57
N TYR A 23 16.15 -1.87 -6.29
CA TYR A 23 15.68 -1.42 -4.99
C TYR A 23 14.39 -0.62 -5.16
N THR A 24 13.29 -1.13 -4.63
CA THR A 24 12.01 -0.43 -4.53
C THR A 24 11.11 -1.09 -3.49
N LYS A 25 10.29 -0.25 -2.85
CA LYS A 25 9.08 -0.67 -2.14
C LYS A 25 7.90 0.24 -2.56
N GLY A 26 7.89 0.66 -3.84
CA GLY A 26 6.84 1.46 -4.46
C GLY A 26 5.61 0.62 -4.76
N SER A 27 5.15 0.53 -6.01
CA SER A 27 4.09 -0.41 -6.40
C SER A 27 4.58 -1.86 -6.55
N HIS A 28 5.89 -2.06 -6.49
CA HIS A 28 6.59 -3.34 -6.56
C HIS A 28 7.48 -3.53 -5.33
N ASP A 29 7.72 -4.79 -4.95
CA ASP A 29 8.59 -5.18 -3.85
C ASP A 29 9.82 -5.92 -4.38
N SER A 30 10.93 -5.18 -4.47
CA SER A 30 12.20 -5.72 -4.96
C SER A 30 12.79 -6.86 -4.13
N ASP A 31 12.33 -7.13 -2.91
CA ASP A 31 12.77 -8.29 -2.11
C ASP A 31 11.95 -9.55 -2.36
N LYS A 32 10.86 -9.46 -3.14
CA LYS A 32 9.93 -10.57 -3.41
C LYS A 32 9.89 -10.97 -4.88
N GLU A 33 10.32 -10.09 -5.79
CA GLU A 33 10.16 -10.27 -7.23
C GLU A 33 11.46 -10.70 -7.92
N GLY A 34 11.44 -11.86 -8.57
CA GLY A 34 12.64 -12.50 -9.13
C GLY A 34 13.43 -11.62 -10.10
N GLN A 35 12.76 -10.87 -10.98
CA GLN A 35 13.44 -9.99 -11.95
C GLN A 35 14.18 -8.82 -11.28
N LEU A 36 13.63 -8.29 -10.18
CA LEU A 36 14.23 -7.20 -9.42
C LEU A 36 15.39 -7.71 -8.56
N ILE A 37 15.24 -8.92 -7.98
CA ILE A 37 16.31 -9.64 -7.29
C ILE A 37 17.47 -9.91 -8.26
N GLU A 38 17.21 -10.39 -9.48
CA GLU A 38 18.24 -10.62 -10.50
C GLU A 38 18.97 -9.33 -10.90
N MET A 39 18.25 -8.20 -11.04
CA MET A 39 18.88 -6.90 -11.27
C MET A 39 19.84 -6.53 -10.14
N ARG A 40 19.44 -6.77 -8.89
CA ARG A 40 20.27 -6.48 -7.72
C ARG A 40 21.48 -7.41 -7.61
N GLU A 41 21.30 -8.72 -7.79
CA GLU A 41 22.35 -9.70 -7.52
C GLU A 41 23.32 -9.87 -8.69
N LEU A 42 22.85 -9.67 -9.93
CA LEU A 42 23.63 -9.95 -11.14
C LEU A 42 24.10 -8.70 -11.87
N ILE A 43 23.30 -7.64 -11.89
CA ILE A 43 23.59 -6.43 -12.68
C ILE A 43 24.29 -5.37 -11.84
N MET A 44 23.83 -5.08 -10.62
CA MET A 44 24.46 -4.07 -9.77
C MET A 44 25.97 -4.27 -9.54
N PRO A 45 26.48 -5.50 -9.29
CA PRO A 45 27.93 -5.70 -9.15
C PRO A 45 28.73 -5.32 -10.41
N ILE A 46 28.13 -5.45 -11.59
CA ILE A 46 28.76 -5.06 -12.84
C ILE A 46 28.83 -3.54 -12.97
N LEU A 47 27.74 -2.85 -12.60
CA LEU A 47 27.65 -1.39 -12.66
C LEU A 47 28.59 -0.71 -11.67
N GLU A 48 28.62 -1.19 -10.43
CA GLU A 48 29.48 -0.64 -9.38
C GLU A 48 30.97 -0.88 -9.69
N ALA A 49 31.33 -2.04 -10.24
CA ALA A 49 32.68 -2.30 -10.72
C ALA A 49 33.07 -1.43 -11.94
N GLY A 50 32.09 -1.01 -12.74
CA GLY A 50 32.28 -0.09 -13.86
C GLY A 50 32.33 1.39 -13.47
N GLY A 51 32.13 1.72 -12.19
CA GLY A 51 32.15 3.09 -11.70
C GLY A 51 30.93 3.93 -12.10
N VAL A 52 29.77 3.29 -12.30
CA VAL A 52 28.49 3.98 -12.56
C VAL A 52 28.18 4.96 -11.42
N ASP A 53 27.61 6.11 -11.77
CA ASP A 53 27.31 7.20 -10.83
C ASP A 53 25.85 7.21 -10.40
N LEU A 54 24.97 6.99 -11.36
CA LEU A 54 23.53 7.05 -11.22
C LEU A 54 22.89 5.93 -12.02
N VAL A 55 21.90 5.28 -11.42
CA VAL A 55 21.05 4.32 -12.09
C VAL A 55 19.61 4.83 -12.06
N LEU A 56 18.99 4.92 -13.23
CA LEU A 56 17.58 5.28 -13.39
C LEU A 56 16.74 4.05 -13.69
N THR A 57 15.65 3.85 -12.97
CA THR A 57 14.71 2.75 -13.20
C THR A 57 13.26 3.20 -13.18
N GLY A 58 12.36 2.37 -13.71
CA GLY A 58 10.91 2.60 -13.71
C GLY A 58 10.19 1.44 -13.02
N HIS A 59 9.15 0.94 -13.68
CA HIS A 59 8.32 -0.22 -13.31
C HIS A 59 7.52 -0.06 -12.03
N SER A 60 8.20 0.23 -10.92
CA SER A 60 7.56 0.68 -9.69
C SER A 60 7.01 2.08 -9.88
N HIS A 61 5.70 2.23 -9.75
CA HIS A 61 4.97 3.47 -9.99
C HIS A 61 5.12 4.43 -8.80
N THR A 62 6.33 4.92 -8.60
CA THR A 62 6.67 5.84 -7.52
C THR A 62 7.95 6.61 -7.86
N TYR A 63 8.25 7.64 -7.09
CA TYR A 63 9.59 8.20 -7.05
C TYR A 63 10.32 7.73 -5.78
N GLU A 64 11.47 7.10 -5.95
CA GLU A 64 12.36 6.72 -4.84
C GLU A 64 13.79 7.07 -5.21
N ARG A 65 14.54 7.61 -4.25
CA ARG A 65 15.97 7.87 -4.39
C ARG A 65 16.73 7.27 -3.24
N SER A 66 17.80 6.53 -3.53
CA SER A 66 18.69 5.98 -2.52
C SER A 66 19.64 7.01 -1.91
N MET A 67 20.21 6.62 -0.78
CA MET A 67 21.50 7.13 -0.31
C MET A 67 22.61 6.81 -1.34
N LEU A 68 23.83 7.31 -1.11
CA LEU A 68 24.98 6.81 -1.89
C LEU A 68 25.34 5.42 -1.38
N ILE A 69 25.15 4.40 -2.21
CA ILE A 69 25.30 3.00 -1.81
C ILE A 69 26.28 2.23 -2.70
N ASP A 70 26.88 1.18 -2.14
CA ASP A 70 27.74 0.21 -2.82
C ASP A 70 27.59 -1.16 -2.16
N GLY A 71 27.53 -2.24 -2.95
CA GLY A 71 27.50 -3.59 -2.40
C GLY A 71 26.16 -4.04 -1.81
N ALA A 72 25.07 -3.33 -2.06
CA ALA A 72 23.73 -3.63 -1.55
C ALA A 72 23.08 -4.83 -2.27
N TYR A 73 23.70 -6.00 -2.29
CA TYR A 73 23.23 -7.13 -3.11
C TYR A 73 22.29 -8.09 -2.37
N GLN A 74 22.16 -7.94 -1.05
CA GLN A 74 21.42 -8.89 -0.22
C GLN A 74 19.91 -8.83 -0.46
N THR A 75 19.25 -9.98 -0.24
CA THR A 75 17.80 -10.13 -0.29
C THR A 75 17.32 -10.84 0.99
N PRO A 76 16.50 -10.20 1.86
CA PRO A 76 16.01 -8.83 1.77
C PRO A 76 17.11 -7.77 1.83
N THR A 77 16.85 -6.60 1.24
CA THR A 77 17.80 -5.47 1.25
C THR A 77 18.08 -5.00 2.68
N THR A 78 19.36 -4.77 3.01
CA THR A 78 19.79 -4.16 4.28
C THR A 78 20.60 -2.90 4.00
N ALA A 79 20.60 -1.94 4.93
CA ALA A 79 21.45 -0.75 4.85
C ALA A 79 22.81 -0.96 5.53
N GLU A 80 22.94 -1.98 6.36
CA GLU A 80 24.17 -2.27 7.10
C GLU A 80 25.29 -2.68 6.15
N GLY A 81 26.43 -1.99 6.23
CA GLY A 81 27.60 -2.35 5.43
C GLY A 81 27.63 -1.81 4.01
N VAL A 82 26.56 -1.15 3.54
CA VAL A 82 26.40 -0.82 2.10
C VAL A 82 26.16 0.65 1.81
N VAL A 83 25.93 1.47 2.83
CA VAL A 83 25.77 2.92 2.68
C VAL A 83 27.11 3.62 2.84
N LEU A 84 27.49 4.41 1.84
CA LEU A 84 28.73 5.20 1.82
C LEU A 84 28.51 6.66 2.23
N ASP A 85 27.30 7.17 2.00
CA ASP A 85 26.88 8.51 2.42
C ASP A 85 25.35 8.51 2.62
N ASP A 86 24.90 8.79 3.85
CA ASP A 86 23.49 8.87 4.25
C ASP A 86 22.94 10.32 4.30
N GLY A 87 23.73 11.26 3.79
CA GLY A 87 23.39 12.66 3.55
C GLY A 87 22.18 12.82 2.63
N ASP A 88 21.57 13.99 2.60
CA ASP A 88 20.42 14.26 1.71
C ASP A 88 20.85 14.40 0.25
N GLY A 89 22.14 14.64 0.01
CA GLY A 89 22.72 14.84 -1.31
C GLY A 89 22.34 16.19 -1.89
N SER A 90 21.60 17.04 -1.16
CA SER A 90 21.12 18.32 -1.65
C SER A 90 22.22 19.37 -1.53
N PRO A 91 22.49 20.16 -2.58
CA PRO A 91 23.43 21.28 -2.50
C PRO A 91 22.95 22.39 -1.54
N THR A 92 21.66 22.40 -1.17
CA THR A 92 21.08 23.34 -0.20
C THR A 92 20.79 22.71 1.17
N GLY A 93 21.10 21.42 1.33
CA GLY A 93 20.93 20.64 2.55
C GLY A 93 22.26 20.38 3.26
N ASP A 94 22.57 19.10 3.53
CA ASP A 94 23.84 18.69 4.13
C ASP A 94 25.00 18.57 3.10
N GLY A 95 24.69 18.74 1.82
CA GLY A 95 25.65 18.89 0.74
C GLY A 95 25.52 17.80 -0.33
N PRO A 96 26.23 17.96 -1.46
CA PRO A 96 26.25 16.95 -2.52
C PRO A 96 26.94 15.67 -2.06
N TYR A 97 26.53 14.54 -2.63
CA TYR A 97 27.33 13.31 -2.56
C TYR A 97 28.68 13.53 -3.24
N ARG A 98 29.76 13.02 -2.65
CA ARG A 98 31.13 13.25 -3.15
C ARG A 98 31.76 11.98 -3.67
N LYS A 99 32.33 12.08 -4.87
CA LYS A 99 33.17 11.03 -5.48
C LYS A 99 34.51 11.64 -5.90
N SER A 100 35.52 10.78 -6.07
CA SER A 100 36.80 11.22 -6.65
C SER A 100 36.59 11.71 -8.08
N LYS A 101 37.47 12.60 -8.54
CA LYS A 101 37.48 13.01 -9.94
C LYS A 101 37.74 11.80 -10.86
N GLY A 102 36.91 11.65 -11.90
CA GLY A 102 37.00 10.57 -12.89
C GLY A 102 36.13 9.35 -12.55
N LEU A 103 36.42 8.23 -13.22
CA LEU A 103 35.70 6.97 -13.05
C LEU A 103 36.46 6.06 -12.09
N HIS A 104 35.76 5.62 -11.04
CA HIS A 104 36.31 4.75 -10.02
C HIS A 104 35.28 3.70 -9.64
N ALA A 105 35.70 2.44 -9.66
CA ALA A 105 34.89 1.34 -9.16
C ALA A 105 34.56 1.55 -7.67
N HIS A 106 33.37 1.13 -7.26
CA HIS A 106 32.98 1.06 -5.84
C HIS A 106 33.10 2.38 -5.06
N GLN A 107 32.91 3.53 -5.73
CA GLN A 107 32.75 4.83 -5.07
C GLN A 107 31.28 5.22 -4.85
N GLY A 108 30.38 4.23 -4.94
CA GLY A 108 28.96 4.40 -4.73
C GLY A 108 28.18 4.83 -5.97
N THR A 109 26.93 4.41 -5.99
CA THR A 109 25.94 4.70 -7.01
C THR A 109 24.67 5.22 -6.34
N VAL A 110 24.09 6.30 -6.87
CA VAL A 110 22.73 6.72 -6.49
C VAL A 110 21.73 5.96 -7.35
N GLN A 111 20.68 5.41 -6.74
CA GLN A 111 19.59 4.71 -7.42
C GLN A 111 18.37 5.61 -7.40
N VAL A 112 17.75 5.81 -8.57
CA VAL A 112 16.51 6.58 -8.69
C VAL A 112 15.47 5.77 -9.44
N VAL A 113 14.40 5.42 -8.73
CA VAL A 113 13.16 4.93 -9.33
C VAL A 113 12.35 6.16 -9.73
N THR A 114 12.08 6.30 -11.02
CA THR A 114 11.32 7.42 -11.62
C THR A 114 10.12 6.89 -12.42
N GLY A 115 9.41 5.91 -11.87
CA GLY A 115 8.27 5.24 -12.52
C GLY A 115 6.92 5.94 -12.34
N ASN A 116 6.90 7.13 -11.74
CA ASN A 116 5.71 7.92 -11.41
C ASN A 116 5.19 8.83 -12.55
N GLY A 117 5.43 8.46 -13.80
CA GLY A 117 5.11 9.30 -14.96
C GLY A 117 3.64 9.32 -15.41
N GLY A 118 2.80 8.37 -14.97
CA GLY A 118 1.39 8.35 -15.40
C GLY A 118 0.51 7.19 -14.93
N ALA A 119 1.06 6.05 -14.53
CA ALA A 119 0.29 4.97 -13.90
C ALA A 119 0.07 5.23 -12.40
N LYS A 120 -0.99 4.64 -11.80
CA LYS A 120 -1.39 4.85 -10.39
C LYS A 120 -0.16 4.75 -9.48
N VAL A 121 0.17 5.85 -8.82
CA VAL A 121 1.32 5.90 -7.91
C VAL A 121 0.99 5.24 -6.58
N SER A 122 1.89 4.40 -6.08
CA SER A 122 1.68 3.71 -4.80
C SER A 122 3.00 3.40 -4.09
N ARG A 123 2.88 2.93 -2.85
CA ARG A 123 4.00 2.56 -1.98
C ARG A 123 3.57 1.45 -1.02
N LEU A 124 4.31 0.35 -1.05
CA LEU A 124 4.14 -0.82 -0.19
C LEU A 124 5.01 -0.76 1.06
N GLY A 125 6.09 -0.01 1.03
CA GLY A 125 7.08 -0.02 2.10
C GLY A 125 8.14 1.06 1.98
N THR A 126 9.23 0.87 2.73
CA THR A 126 10.45 1.66 2.57
C THR A 126 11.62 0.71 2.45
N SER A 127 12.35 0.75 1.34
CA SER A 127 13.62 0.03 1.28
C SER A 127 14.63 0.71 2.22
N PRO A 128 15.41 -0.04 3.03
CA PRO A 128 16.34 0.53 4.01
C PRO A 128 17.42 1.43 3.42
N VAL A 129 17.72 1.30 2.12
CA VAL A 129 18.73 2.11 1.42
C VAL A 129 18.16 3.42 0.85
N MET A 130 16.85 3.66 0.97
CA MET A 130 16.21 4.86 0.42
C MET A 130 16.45 6.09 1.28
N LYS A 131 16.79 7.20 0.62
CA LYS A 131 16.87 8.52 1.22
C LYS A 131 15.57 9.30 1.09
N GLN A 132 14.91 9.20 -0.07
CA GLN A 132 13.69 9.94 -0.37
C GLN A 132 12.68 9.02 -1.05
N VAL A 133 11.40 9.17 -0.71
CA VAL A 133 10.29 8.50 -1.38
C VAL A 133 9.13 9.48 -1.53
N VAL A 134 8.65 9.68 -2.76
CA VAL A 134 7.56 10.59 -3.09
C VAL A 134 6.50 9.85 -3.89
N VAL A 135 5.28 9.79 -3.34
CA VAL A 135 4.11 9.16 -3.98
C VAL A 135 3.26 10.23 -4.65
N GLU A 136 3.81 10.81 -5.71
CA GLU A 136 3.17 11.84 -6.53
C GLU A 136 3.52 11.62 -8.00
N TYR A 137 2.62 11.94 -8.92
CA TYR A 137 2.94 11.98 -10.34
C TYR A 137 4.01 13.04 -10.62
N GLY A 138 4.97 12.72 -11.47
CA GLY A 138 6.04 13.65 -11.81
C GLY A 138 7.08 13.10 -12.76
N SER A 139 8.18 13.83 -12.87
CA SER A 139 9.31 13.51 -13.73
C SER A 139 10.63 13.82 -13.03
N THR A 140 11.67 13.07 -13.36
CA THR A 140 13.05 13.37 -12.96
C THR A 140 13.77 14.12 -14.07
N ILE A 141 14.38 15.25 -13.74
CA ILE A 141 15.22 16.05 -14.62
C ILE A 141 16.66 15.87 -14.15
N LEU A 142 17.57 15.60 -15.08
CA LEU A 142 19.00 15.55 -14.82
C LEU A 142 19.70 16.70 -15.54
N ASP A 143 20.59 17.37 -14.82
CA ASP A 143 21.46 18.41 -15.34
C ASP A 143 22.91 18.08 -15.00
N VAL A 144 23.83 18.22 -15.95
CA VAL A 144 25.25 17.90 -15.77
C VAL A 144 26.07 19.12 -16.18
N ASP A 145 26.70 19.75 -15.19
CA ASP A 145 27.58 20.91 -15.36
C ASP A 145 28.98 20.56 -14.85
N GLY A 146 29.85 20.15 -15.79
CA GLY A 146 31.23 19.76 -15.53
C GLY A 146 31.34 18.64 -14.48
N ASP A 147 31.90 18.98 -13.32
CA ASP A 147 32.14 18.05 -12.21
C ASP A 147 30.90 17.84 -11.32
N THR A 148 29.74 18.42 -11.67
CA THR A 148 28.49 18.31 -10.90
C THR A 148 27.35 17.71 -11.73
N LEU A 149 26.73 16.66 -11.21
CA LEU A 149 25.45 16.13 -11.70
C LEU A 149 24.37 16.53 -10.69
N THR A 150 23.28 17.13 -11.16
CA THR A 150 22.11 17.49 -10.35
C THR A 150 20.89 16.71 -10.85
N GLY A 151 20.15 16.11 -9.92
CA GLY A 151 18.86 15.49 -10.18
C GLY A 151 17.73 16.21 -9.44
N VAL A 152 16.65 16.48 -10.16
CA VAL A 152 15.46 17.16 -9.64
C VAL A 152 14.23 16.33 -9.93
N MET A 153 13.45 15.99 -8.90
CA MET A 153 12.10 15.48 -9.10
C MET A 153 11.12 16.65 -9.08
N VAL A 154 10.35 16.80 -10.16
CA VAL A 154 9.25 17.76 -10.24
C VAL A 154 7.91 17.03 -10.28
N ASN A 155 6.93 17.50 -9.51
CA ASN A 155 5.57 16.95 -9.56
C ASN A 155 4.77 17.51 -10.74
N ARG A 156 3.54 17.03 -10.93
CA ARG A 156 2.61 17.50 -11.98
C ARG A 156 2.33 19.01 -11.94
N GLY A 157 2.45 19.64 -10.78
CA GLY A 157 2.31 21.09 -10.61
C GLY A 157 3.54 21.89 -11.01
N GLY A 158 4.65 21.23 -11.35
CA GLY A 158 5.95 21.85 -11.61
C GLY A 158 6.75 22.19 -10.35
N GLU A 159 6.32 21.71 -9.18
CA GLU A 159 7.01 21.95 -7.92
C GLU A 159 8.13 20.94 -7.72
N THR A 160 9.29 21.41 -7.24
CA THR A 160 10.39 20.53 -6.84
C THR A 160 10.05 19.78 -5.56
N ARG A 161 10.09 18.45 -5.60
CA ARG A 161 9.85 17.58 -4.43
C ARG A 161 11.13 16.94 -3.90
N ASP A 162 12.13 16.82 -4.75
CA ASP A 162 13.45 16.35 -4.37
C ASP A 162 14.52 17.01 -5.22
N LEU A 163 15.68 17.27 -4.60
CA LEU A 163 16.86 17.86 -5.20
C LEU A 163 18.08 17.15 -4.62
N PHE A 164 18.91 16.59 -5.48
CA PHE A 164 20.19 16.03 -5.08
C PHE A 164 21.26 16.33 -6.12
N SER A 165 22.52 16.21 -5.72
CA SER A 165 23.65 16.30 -6.61
C SER A 165 24.78 15.38 -6.19
N ILE A 166 25.59 15.02 -7.19
CA ILE A 166 26.84 14.29 -7.04
C ILE A 166 27.94 15.23 -7.56
N VAL A 167 29.03 15.37 -6.82
CA VAL A 167 30.21 16.17 -7.20
C VAL A 167 31.45 15.29 -7.27
N LYS A 168 32.13 15.32 -8.42
CA LYS A 168 33.36 14.55 -8.70
C LYS A 168 34.60 15.43 -8.64
N GLN A 169 35.16 15.60 -7.45
CA GLN A 169 36.32 16.47 -7.24
C GLN A 169 37.34 15.86 -6.29
N GLY A 170 38.63 16.11 -6.58
CA GLY A 170 39.73 15.64 -5.75
C GLY A 170 39.78 14.12 -5.61
N SER A 171 40.22 13.66 -4.44
CA SER A 171 40.24 12.25 -4.07
C SER A 171 39.36 12.04 -2.84
N VAL A 172 38.44 11.09 -2.95
CA VAL A 172 37.51 10.66 -1.92
C VAL A 172 37.74 9.18 -1.68
N VAL A 173 37.95 8.79 -0.42
CA VAL A 173 38.01 7.40 -0.01
C VAL A 173 36.64 7.02 0.54
N PRO A 174 35.89 6.11 -0.11
CA PRO A 174 34.59 5.65 0.38
C PRO A 174 34.71 5.10 1.80
N GLN A 175 33.75 5.41 2.66
CA GLN A 175 33.67 4.89 4.02
C GLN A 175 32.26 4.39 4.29
N ILE A 176 32.13 3.19 4.84
CA ILE A 176 30.84 2.65 5.23
C ILE A 176 30.32 3.40 6.45
N VAL A 177 29.09 3.90 6.36
CA VAL A 177 28.36 4.48 7.48
C VAL A 177 27.91 3.34 8.41
N LYS A 178 28.40 3.33 9.66
CA LYS A 178 28.13 2.24 10.62
C LYS A 178 26.67 2.15 11.08
N SER A 179 25.95 3.27 11.06
CA SER A 179 24.55 3.33 11.47
C SER A 179 23.81 4.28 10.53
N PRO A 180 23.56 3.85 9.28
CA PRO A 180 22.96 4.71 8.27
C PRO A 180 21.59 5.19 8.72
N ARG A 181 21.25 6.44 8.39
CA ARG A 181 19.89 6.94 8.52
C ARG A 181 18.93 6.00 7.81
N THR A 182 17.95 5.50 8.56
CA THR A 182 16.79 4.84 8.00
C THR A 182 15.66 5.85 7.89
N LEU A 183 14.95 5.83 6.76
CA LEU A 183 13.65 6.48 6.72
C LEU A 183 12.75 5.81 7.77
N PRO A 184 11.78 6.56 8.34
CA PRO A 184 10.75 5.96 9.16
C PRO A 184 10.19 4.73 8.46
N LEU A 185 9.98 3.65 9.22
CA LEU A 185 9.24 2.51 8.69
C LEU A 185 7.98 3.06 8.04
N TYR A 186 7.70 2.61 6.83
CA TYR A 186 6.41 2.86 6.23
C TYR A 186 5.40 2.02 7.00
N SER A 187 4.96 2.58 8.12
CA SER A 187 3.61 2.34 8.60
C SER A 187 2.72 3.14 7.66
N VAL A 188 1.73 2.50 7.04
CA VAL A 188 0.56 3.24 6.60
C VAL A 188 0.11 4.03 7.83
N ALA A 189 0.33 5.34 7.83
CA ALA A 189 -0.13 6.16 8.92
C ALA A 189 -1.65 6.03 8.93
N ILE A 190 -2.20 5.45 9.99
CA ILE A 190 -3.64 5.26 10.22
C ILE A 190 -4.39 6.62 10.22
N ASP A 191 -3.67 7.75 10.15
CA ASP A 191 -4.21 9.11 10.28
C ASP A 191 -3.94 10.05 9.09
N LYS A 192 -3.73 9.58 7.85
CA LYS A 192 -3.97 10.47 6.70
C LYS A 192 -5.47 10.47 6.39
N PRO A 193 -6.15 11.64 6.36
CA PRO A 193 -7.52 11.69 5.90
C PRO A 193 -7.56 11.14 4.47
N LYS A 194 -8.28 10.03 4.26
CA LYS A 194 -8.59 9.51 2.92
C LYS A 194 -8.98 10.70 2.04
N ALA A 195 -8.31 10.82 0.89
CA ALA A 195 -8.69 11.79 -0.12
C ALA A 195 -10.20 11.65 -0.38
N ALA A 196 -10.83 12.81 -0.58
CA ALA A 196 -12.27 13.08 -0.66
C ALA A 196 -13.22 11.87 -0.53
N LYS A 197 -14.06 11.91 0.52
CA LYS A 197 -15.34 11.20 0.59
C LYS A 197 -15.95 11.10 -0.81
N SER A 198 -16.21 9.87 -1.26
CA SER A 198 -17.12 9.64 -2.37
C SER A 198 -18.33 10.57 -2.20
N GLY A 199 -18.70 11.29 -3.26
CA GLY A 199 -19.87 12.18 -3.26
C GLY A 199 -21.20 11.44 -3.01
N LEU A 200 -21.14 10.12 -2.86
CA LEU A 200 -22.25 9.23 -2.57
C LEU A 200 -22.44 9.13 -1.05
N THR A 201 -23.34 9.98 -0.55
CA THR A 201 -23.82 10.06 0.85
C THR A 201 -22.80 10.60 1.88
N PRO A 202 -22.96 11.85 2.36
CA PRO A 202 -22.07 12.38 3.40
C PRO A 202 -22.23 11.60 4.70
N PHE A 203 -21.11 11.11 5.25
CA PHE A 203 -21.04 10.48 6.56
C PHE A 203 -21.74 11.33 7.65
N PRO A 204 -22.59 10.73 8.51
CA PRO A 204 -23.25 11.44 9.59
C PRO A 204 -22.22 12.01 10.58
N LYS A 205 -22.28 13.32 10.85
CA LYS A 205 -21.29 14.01 11.71
C LYS A 205 -21.30 13.56 13.17
N ASN A 206 -22.40 12.97 13.62
CA ASN A 206 -22.64 12.54 15.00
C ASN A 206 -22.67 11.01 15.16
N ALA A 207 -22.20 10.26 14.15
CA ALA A 207 -22.13 8.81 14.24
C ALA A 207 -21.09 8.36 15.30
N VAL A 208 -21.39 7.26 15.97
CA VAL A 208 -20.50 6.55 16.90
C VAL A 208 -20.14 5.20 16.29
N GLU A 209 -18.89 4.78 16.42
CA GLU A 209 -18.42 3.47 15.95
C GLU A 209 -18.87 2.36 16.89
N LEU A 210 -19.68 1.42 16.38
CA LEU A 210 -20.01 0.17 17.07
C LEU A 210 -18.96 -0.90 16.77
N ILE A 211 -18.51 -0.95 15.51
CA ILE A 211 -17.33 -1.69 15.08
C ILE A 211 -16.37 -0.64 14.53
N LYS A 212 -15.13 -0.63 15.04
CA LYS A 212 -14.12 0.36 14.67
C LYS A 212 -13.49 0.01 13.33
N PRO A 213 -13.04 1.01 12.55
CA PRO A 213 -12.13 0.74 11.44
C PRO A 213 -10.86 0.05 11.95
N ASN A 214 -10.21 -0.76 11.11
CA ASN A 214 -9.01 -1.53 11.46
C ASN A 214 -9.20 -2.47 12.67
N SER A 215 -10.42 -2.93 12.95
CA SER A 215 -10.66 -3.96 13.97
C SER A 215 -10.35 -5.36 13.43
N ALA A 216 -10.14 -6.31 14.33
CA ALA A 216 -10.05 -7.72 13.97
C ALA A 216 -11.42 -8.27 13.55
N TRP A 217 -11.44 -9.05 12.48
CA TRP A 217 -12.59 -9.77 11.95
C TRP A 217 -12.19 -11.23 11.72
N ASP A 218 -13.12 -12.13 11.99
CA ASP A 218 -12.98 -13.52 11.57
C ASP A 218 -13.42 -13.64 10.12
N TYR A 219 -12.64 -14.34 9.31
CA TYR A 219 -12.90 -14.49 7.89
C TYR A 219 -12.68 -15.92 7.40
N LEU A 220 -13.41 -16.26 6.34
CA LEU A 220 -13.31 -17.52 5.61
C LEU A 220 -13.15 -17.22 4.12
N ALA A 221 -12.12 -17.78 3.53
CA ALA A 221 -11.78 -17.61 2.12
C ALA A 221 -11.44 -18.96 1.49
N GLY A 222 -11.77 -19.15 0.21
CA GLY A 222 -11.52 -20.40 -0.53
C GLY A 222 -12.48 -21.55 -0.25
N THR A 223 -13.36 -21.43 0.74
CA THR A 223 -14.43 -22.40 1.02
C THR A 223 -15.71 -21.68 1.42
N HIS A 224 -16.81 -22.43 1.48
CA HIS A 224 -18.11 -21.91 1.88
C HIS A 224 -18.43 -22.31 3.33
N PRO A 225 -18.96 -21.39 4.13
CA PRO A 225 -19.36 -21.70 5.49
C PRO A 225 -20.63 -22.56 5.50
N PRO A 226 -20.93 -23.26 6.61
CA PRO A 226 -22.20 -23.96 6.76
C PRO A 226 -23.38 -22.99 6.82
N GLU A 227 -24.61 -23.52 6.76
CA GLU A 227 -25.81 -22.72 6.99
C GLU A 227 -25.74 -21.96 8.33
N LYS A 228 -26.33 -20.76 8.39
CA LYS A 228 -26.44 -19.92 9.59
C LYS A 228 -25.13 -19.37 10.15
N TRP A 229 -24.05 -19.35 9.37
CA TRP A 229 -22.78 -18.72 9.77
C TRP A 229 -22.88 -17.24 10.17
N THR A 230 -23.93 -16.57 9.68
CA THR A 230 -24.26 -15.17 9.97
C THR A 230 -24.95 -14.96 11.33
N ALA A 231 -25.36 -16.04 12.01
CA ALA A 231 -26.03 -15.96 13.30
C ALA A 231 -25.01 -15.88 14.44
N ILE A 232 -25.34 -15.16 15.52
CA ILE A 232 -24.45 -14.99 16.67
C ILE A 232 -24.07 -16.32 17.34
N ALA A 233 -24.96 -17.32 17.30
CA ALA A 233 -24.72 -18.65 17.86
C ALA A 233 -23.68 -19.47 17.06
N PHE A 234 -23.29 -19.05 15.86
CA PHE A 234 -22.23 -19.72 15.10
C PHE A 234 -20.88 -19.38 15.72
N ILE A 235 -20.09 -20.41 16.04
CA ILE A 235 -18.74 -20.25 16.59
C ILE A 235 -17.73 -20.70 15.53
N PRO A 236 -16.84 -19.80 15.04
CA PRO A 236 -15.77 -20.18 14.15
C PRO A 236 -14.84 -21.18 14.85
N ASN A 237 -14.38 -22.19 14.12
CA ASN A 237 -13.37 -23.10 14.62
C ASN A 237 -12.26 -23.27 13.58
N ASP A 238 -11.03 -23.47 14.05
CA ASP A 238 -9.83 -23.57 13.19
C ASP A 238 -9.93 -24.71 12.17
N ALA A 239 -10.62 -25.81 12.53
CA ALA A 239 -10.86 -26.94 11.62
C ALA A 239 -11.81 -26.60 10.45
N GLY A 240 -12.62 -25.55 10.60
CA GLY A 240 -13.55 -25.03 9.60
C GLY A 240 -12.92 -24.05 8.62
N GLY A 241 -11.62 -23.75 8.75
CA GLY A 241 -10.87 -22.88 7.85
C GLY A 241 -11.02 -21.38 8.12
N TRP A 242 -11.75 -21.00 9.17
CA TRP A 242 -11.85 -19.62 9.62
C TRP A 242 -10.51 -19.14 10.18
N LYS A 243 -10.16 -17.90 9.86
CA LYS A 243 -8.96 -17.21 10.32
C LYS A 243 -9.37 -15.88 10.93
N SER A 244 -8.51 -15.27 11.73
CA SER A 244 -8.74 -13.91 12.24
C SER A 244 -7.71 -12.97 11.62
N GLY A 245 -8.14 -11.80 11.17
CA GLY A 245 -7.32 -10.80 10.49
C GLY A 245 -7.86 -9.39 10.71
N THR A 246 -7.04 -8.38 10.44
CA THR A 246 -7.52 -6.98 10.50
C THR A 246 -8.33 -6.69 9.24
N VAL A 247 -9.47 -6.02 9.39
CA VAL A 247 -10.36 -5.65 8.28
C VAL A 247 -9.68 -4.73 7.26
N GLY A 248 -10.09 -4.79 6.00
CA GLY A 248 -9.21 -4.54 4.85
C GLY A 248 -8.67 -5.88 4.35
N ILE A 249 -9.59 -6.79 4.02
CA ILE A 249 -9.28 -8.14 3.55
C ILE A 249 -9.37 -8.11 2.02
N GLY A 250 -8.30 -8.52 1.34
CA GLY A 250 -8.27 -8.42 -0.11
C GLY A 250 -7.05 -8.98 -0.80
N TYR A 251 -6.96 -8.79 -2.11
CA TYR A 251 -5.79 -9.14 -2.91
C TYR A 251 -5.67 -8.23 -4.13
N GLY A 252 -4.48 -8.22 -4.75
CA GLY A 252 -4.30 -7.64 -6.10
C GLY A 252 -3.85 -6.17 -6.12
N ASP A 253 -4.21 -5.37 -5.13
CA ASP A 253 -3.85 -3.94 -5.04
C ASP A 253 -2.78 -3.62 -3.98
N SER A 254 -2.50 -4.58 -3.11
CA SER A 254 -1.52 -4.51 -2.02
C SER A 254 -1.74 -3.35 -1.04
N ASP A 255 -2.99 -2.89 -0.87
CA ASP A 255 -3.37 -1.94 0.18
C ASP A 255 -4.19 -2.58 1.32
N ASP A 256 -4.54 -3.86 1.17
CA ASP A 256 -5.18 -4.68 2.19
C ASP A 256 -4.30 -4.97 3.41
N VAL A 257 -4.90 -4.89 4.58
CA VAL A 257 -4.26 -5.26 5.85
C VAL A 257 -4.17 -6.79 5.99
N THR A 258 -5.19 -7.51 5.51
CA THR A 258 -5.23 -8.97 5.48
C THR A 258 -5.19 -9.46 4.03
N GLU A 259 -3.99 -9.77 3.56
CA GLU A 259 -3.73 -10.19 2.18
C GLU A 259 -4.15 -11.65 1.90
N LEU A 260 -4.98 -11.85 0.89
CA LEU A 260 -5.45 -13.13 0.36
C LEU A 260 -4.60 -13.58 -0.83
N LYS A 261 -3.48 -14.24 -0.55
CA LYS A 261 -2.48 -14.63 -1.56
C LYS A 261 -2.95 -15.68 -2.56
N ASP A 262 -4.11 -16.28 -2.35
CA ASP A 262 -4.59 -17.43 -3.12
C ASP A 262 -5.97 -17.26 -3.73
N MET A 263 -6.56 -16.06 -3.70
CA MET A 263 -7.89 -15.81 -4.25
C MET A 263 -7.92 -15.84 -5.77
N GLU A 264 -6.96 -15.19 -6.44
CA GLU A 264 -6.91 -15.08 -7.89
C GLU A 264 -7.06 -16.47 -8.56
N LYS A 265 -8.04 -16.60 -9.46
CA LYS A 265 -8.36 -17.82 -10.21
C LYS A 265 -8.80 -19.02 -9.36
N LYS A 266 -9.11 -18.85 -8.06
CA LYS A 266 -9.57 -19.96 -7.20
C LYS A 266 -10.98 -19.78 -6.65
N TYR A 267 -11.32 -18.60 -6.15
CA TYR A 267 -12.63 -18.33 -5.56
C TYR A 267 -13.03 -16.87 -5.72
N THR A 268 -14.33 -16.59 -5.67
CA THR A 268 -14.90 -15.26 -5.91
C THR A 268 -15.51 -14.63 -4.66
N VAL A 269 -15.55 -15.35 -3.53
CA VAL A 269 -16.26 -14.90 -2.35
C VAL A 269 -15.43 -15.06 -1.09
N VAL A 270 -15.51 -14.05 -0.23
CA VAL A 270 -14.91 -14.03 1.11
C VAL A 270 -15.99 -13.69 2.11
N TYR A 271 -16.04 -14.46 3.19
CA TYR A 271 -16.96 -14.25 4.30
C TYR A 271 -16.18 -13.63 5.44
N ALA A 272 -16.71 -12.56 6.05
CA ALA A 272 -16.10 -11.88 7.17
C ALA A 272 -17.16 -11.60 8.24
N ARG A 273 -16.81 -11.66 9.52
CA ARG A 273 -17.71 -11.34 10.62
C ARG A 273 -16.97 -10.71 11.81
N SER A 274 -17.67 -9.86 12.54
CA SER A 274 -17.15 -9.22 13.74
C SER A 274 -18.26 -9.02 14.78
N GLU A 275 -17.93 -9.35 16.03
CA GLU A 275 -18.80 -9.21 17.18
C GLU A 275 -18.68 -7.80 17.77
N PHE A 276 -19.78 -7.28 18.29
CA PHE A 276 -19.81 -6.04 19.06
C PHE A 276 -20.86 -6.12 20.16
N GLU A 277 -20.57 -5.48 21.28
CA GLU A 277 -21.47 -5.46 22.44
C GLU A 277 -22.27 -4.15 22.48
N LEU A 278 -23.56 -4.26 22.80
CA LEU A 278 -24.39 -3.11 23.16
C LEU A 278 -24.81 -3.21 24.63
N PRO A 279 -24.32 -2.32 25.50
CA PRO A 279 -24.76 -2.28 26.89
C PRO A 279 -26.29 -2.11 27.03
N PRO A 280 -26.88 -2.58 28.14
CA PRO A 280 -28.30 -2.46 28.41
C PRO A 280 -28.86 -1.03 28.20
N GLY A 281 -29.82 -0.91 27.27
CA GLY A 281 -30.50 0.34 26.96
C GLY A 281 -29.82 1.23 25.91
N GLU A 282 -28.70 0.80 25.31
CA GLU A 282 -28.05 1.51 24.21
C GLU A 282 -28.81 1.38 22.89
N LYS A 283 -29.42 0.21 22.61
CA LYS A 283 -30.24 -0.01 21.40
C LYS A 283 -31.29 1.07 21.21
N GLU A 284 -31.96 1.51 22.28
CA GLU A 284 -33.00 2.53 22.19
C GLU A 284 -32.48 3.94 21.86
N LYS A 285 -31.21 4.22 22.17
CA LYS A 285 -30.54 5.49 21.87
C LYS A 285 -30.10 5.58 20.42
N ILE A 286 -29.94 4.46 19.74
CA ILE A 286 -29.61 4.40 18.31
C ILE A 286 -30.85 4.82 17.51
N GLY A 287 -30.71 5.85 16.67
CA GLY A 287 -31.73 6.27 15.72
C GLY A 287 -31.66 5.46 14.43
N GLU A 288 -30.46 5.32 13.89
CA GLU A 288 -30.18 4.61 12.65
C GLU A 288 -28.82 3.89 12.76
N LEU A 289 -28.70 2.74 12.10
CA LEU A 289 -27.42 2.08 11.85
C LEU A 289 -26.93 2.45 10.45
N GLY A 290 -25.62 2.51 10.27
CA GLY A 290 -25.01 2.70 8.96
C GLY A 290 -23.79 1.82 8.78
N LEU A 291 -23.69 1.19 7.61
CA LEU A 291 -22.49 0.48 7.20
C LEU A 291 -21.60 1.46 6.44
N ALA A 292 -20.35 1.58 6.88
CA ALA A 292 -19.31 2.25 6.13
C ALA A 292 -18.39 1.19 5.56
N ILE A 293 -18.19 1.17 4.25
CA ILE A 293 -17.47 0.07 3.60
C ILE A 293 -16.73 0.55 2.35
N SER A 294 -15.49 0.08 2.18
CA SER A 294 -14.76 0.12 0.91
C SER A 294 -14.81 -1.31 0.37
N TYR A 295 -15.31 -1.50 -0.84
CA TYR A 295 -15.52 -2.84 -1.39
C TYR A 295 -15.27 -2.88 -2.89
N ASP A 296 -14.80 -4.04 -3.33
CA ASP A 296 -14.69 -4.38 -4.74
C ASP A 296 -15.91 -5.21 -5.18
N ASP A 297 -16.39 -4.96 -6.39
CA ASP A 297 -17.54 -5.57 -7.07
C ASP A 297 -18.88 -5.55 -6.29
N ALA A 298 -19.08 -6.39 -5.28
CA ALA A 298 -20.35 -6.52 -4.59
C ALA A 298 -20.23 -7.07 -3.15
N PHE A 299 -21.28 -6.85 -2.34
CA PHE A 299 -21.37 -7.45 -1.02
C PHE A 299 -22.82 -7.68 -0.53
N ILE A 300 -22.95 -8.54 0.47
CA ILE A 300 -24.18 -8.75 1.24
C ILE A 300 -23.85 -8.70 2.72
N ALA A 301 -24.55 -7.86 3.48
CA ALA A 301 -24.38 -7.69 4.91
C ALA A 301 -25.56 -8.27 5.70
N TYR A 302 -25.24 -8.86 6.85
CA TYR A 302 -26.15 -9.51 7.77
C TYR A 302 -25.91 -9.03 9.20
N LEU A 303 -26.98 -8.85 9.95
CA LEU A 303 -26.94 -8.55 11.38
C LEU A 303 -27.70 -9.63 12.14
N ASN A 304 -27.01 -10.32 13.06
CA ASN A 304 -27.60 -11.40 13.86
C ASN A 304 -28.36 -12.45 13.04
N GLY A 305 -27.84 -12.79 11.86
CA GLY A 305 -28.43 -13.79 10.97
C GLY A 305 -29.44 -13.24 9.94
N HIS A 306 -29.78 -11.95 9.98
CA HIS A 306 -30.73 -11.33 9.06
C HIS A 306 -30.01 -10.50 8.00
N GLU A 307 -30.36 -10.68 6.72
CA GLU A 307 -29.86 -9.83 5.63
C GLU A 307 -30.37 -8.40 5.84
N ILE A 308 -29.46 -7.43 5.91
CA ILE A 308 -29.75 -6.02 6.18
C ILE A 308 -29.39 -5.10 5.02
N LEU A 309 -28.51 -5.54 4.12
CA LEU A 309 -28.10 -4.78 2.94
C LEU A 309 -27.48 -5.72 1.90
N ARG A 310 -27.76 -5.44 0.63
CA ARG A 310 -27.20 -6.13 -0.52
C ARG A 310 -26.87 -5.09 -1.59
N VAL A 311 -25.65 -5.11 -2.08
CA VAL A 311 -25.16 -4.21 -3.12
C VAL A 311 -24.45 -5.05 -4.17
N GLY A 312 -24.78 -4.84 -5.44
CA GLY A 312 -24.12 -5.51 -6.56
C GLY A 312 -24.50 -6.98 -6.80
N VAL A 313 -25.06 -7.72 -5.83
CA VAL A 313 -25.54 -9.11 -6.07
C VAL A 313 -27.04 -9.10 -6.40
N LYS A 314 -27.47 -9.68 -7.53
CA LYS A 314 -28.91 -9.68 -7.88
C LYS A 314 -29.72 -10.80 -7.22
N GLU A 315 -29.20 -12.02 -7.25
CA GLU A 315 -29.88 -13.23 -6.76
C GLU A 315 -28.87 -14.17 -6.08
N GLY A 316 -29.36 -15.00 -5.16
CA GLY A 316 -28.52 -15.96 -4.44
C GLY A 316 -27.63 -15.34 -3.37
N HIS A 317 -26.75 -16.14 -2.80
CA HIS A 317 -25.74 -15.78 -1.81
C HIS A 317 -24.64 -16.84 -1.81
N GLY A 318 -23.48 -16.51 -1.24
CA GLY A 318 -22.31 -17.38 -1.22
C GLY A 318 -21.99 -18.00 -2.58
N SER A 319 -21.91 -19.34 -2.66
CA SER A 319 -21.64 -20.09 -3.90
C SER A 319 -22.72 -19.98 -4.98
N THR A 320 -23.92 -19.49 -4.63
CA THR A 320 -25.07 -19.38 -5.54
C THR A 320 -25.34 -17.95 -5.99
N ALA A 321 -24.51 -16.99 -5.55
CA ALA A 321 -24.63 -15.61 -5.97
C ALA A 321 -24.51 -15.50 -7.50
N ASN A 322 -25.41 -14.71 -8.09
CA ASN A 322 -25.52 -14.59 -9.54
C ASN A 322 -25.77 -13.13 -9.95
N GLN A 323 -25.32 -12.78 -11.16
CA GLN A 323 -25.37 -11.43 -11.73
C GLN A 323 -24.74 -10.42 -10.76
N VAL A 324 -23.51 -10.73 -10.33
CA VAL A 324 -22.67 -9.83 -9.55
C VAL A 324 -22.27 -8.66 -10.45
N ALA A 325 -22.55 -7.44 -10.00
CA ALA A 325 -22.20 -6.19 -10.68
C ALA A 325 -20.75 -5.81 -10.37
N SER A 326 -20.11 -5.12 -11.30
CA SER A 326 -18.76 -4.61 -11.09
C SER A 326 -18.78 -3.26 -10.36
N HIS A 327 -17.80 -3.07 -9.50
CA HIS A 327 -17.59 -1.89 -8.66
C HIS A 327 -16.12 -1.85 -8.25
N GLU A 328 -15.54 -0.67 -8.09
CA GLU A 328 -14.13 -0.53 -7.70
C GLU A 328 -14.03 0.08 -6.31
N ALA A 329 -13.10 -0.42 -5.50
CA ALA A 329 -12.86 0.10 -4.15
C ALA A 329 -12.15 1.48 -4.17
N ASP A 330 -12.89 2.56 -4.41
CA ASP A 330 -12.38 3.95 -4.44
C ASP A 330 -12.68 4.73 -3.13
N GLY A 331 -12.52 4.05 -1.99
CA GLY A 331 -12.70 4.62 -0.66
C GLY A 331 -14.03 4.22 0.01
N TYR A 332 -14.27 4.79 1.19
CA TYR A 332 -15.45 4.41 1.97
C TYR A 332 -16.73 5.06 1.44
N GLU A 333 -17.72 4.21 1.22
CA GLU A 333 -19.11 4.59 1.03
C GLU A 333 -19.93 4.38 2.30
N TYR A 334 -21.00 5.15 2.45
CA TYR A 334 -21.91 5.05 3.58
C TYR A 334 -23.30 4.58 3.13
N PHE A 335 -23.75 3.48 3.71
CA PHE A 335 -25.07 2.90 3.49
C PHE A 335 -25.91 2.95 4.76
N PRO A 336 -27.00 3.75 4.80
CA PRO A 336 -27.99 3.69 5.87
C PRO A 336 -28.65 2.31 5.90
N LEU A 337 -28.55 1.63 7.04
CA LEU A 337 -29.13 0.31 7.26
C LEU A 337 -30.55 0.46 7.82
N LYS A 338 -31.48 0.81 6.93
CA LYS A 338 -32.89 0.99 7.28
C LYS A 338 -33.42 -0.29 7.92
N GLU A 339 -34.17 -0.15 9.00
CA GLU A 339 -34.82 -1.24 9.73
C GLU A 339 -33.88 -2.24 10.42
N ALA A 340 -32.56 -2.18 10.22
CA ALA A 340 -31.59 -3.09 10.83
C ALA A 340 -31.57 -3.00 12.37
N LYS A 341 -31.93 -1.84 12.94
CA LYS A 341 -32.05 -1.64 14.40
C LYS A 341 -32.93 -2.70 15.06
N GLN A 342 -33.96 -3.22 14.39
CA GLN A 342 -34.87 -4.20 14.99
C GLN A 342 -34.16 -5.51 15.35
N TYR A 343 -33.10 -5.86 14.61
CA TYR A 343 -32.33 -7.08 14.80
C TYR A 343 -31.23 -6.97 15.86
N LEU A 344 -30.96 -5.77 16.38
CA LEU A 344 -30.04 -5.58 17.49
C LEU A 344 -30.56 -6.21 18.79
N THR A 345 -29.65 -6.66 19.62
CA THR A 345 -29.87 -6.98 21.04
C THR A 345 -29.11 -5.97 21.89
N ASP A 346 -29.60 -5.69 23.10
CA ASP A 346 -28.84 -4.98 24.15
C ASP A 346 -27.88 -5.99 24.83
N ASP A 347 -27.04 -6.64 24.03
CA ASP A 347 -26.09 -7.68 24.42
C ASP A 347 -25.04 -7.81 23.29
N ASP A 348 -24.36 -8.95 23.21
CA ASP A 348 -23.55 -9.33 22.05
C ASP A 348 -24.39 -9.32 20.76
N ASN A 349 -23.79 -8.79 19.70
CA ASN A 349 -24.31 -8.75 18.34
C ASN A 349 -23.21 -9.18 17.36
N ILE A 350 -23.59 -9.69 16.19
CA ILE A 350 -22.67 -10.02 15.11
C ILE A 350 -23.06 -9.29 13.82
N LEU A 351 -22.11 -8.56 13.24
CA LEU A 351 -22.17 -8.14 11.84
C LEU A 351 -21.42 -9.17 10.99
N SER A 352 -22.01 -9.60 9.90
CA SER A 352 -21.42 -10.57 8.97
C SER A 352 -21.57 -10.06 7.54
N ILE A 353 -20.55 -10.23 6.71
CA ILE A 353 -20.53 -9.75 5.33
C ILE A 353 -19.95 -10.83 4.43
N GLU A 354 -20.58 -11.07 3.28
CA GLU A 354 -19.94 -11.75 2.15
C GLU A 354 -19.62 -10.73 1.06
N GLY A 355 -18.34 -10.64 0.70
CA GLY A 355 -17.88 -9.86 -0.45
C GLY A 355 -17.70 -10.77 -1.66
N HIS A 356 -18.07 -10.28 -2.85
CA HIS A 356 -18.13 -11.04 -4.09
C HIS A 356 -17.44 -10.32 -5.23
N ASN A 357 -16.56 -11.03 -5.92
CA ASN A 357 -16.08 -10.67 -7.25
C ASN A 357 -17.02 -11.17 -8.34
N THR A 358 -17.04 -10.41 -9.43
CA THR A 358 -17.76 -10.68 -10.67
C THR A 358 -17.32 -11.98 -11.33
N ASP A 359 -16.01 -12.25 -11.33
CA ASP A 359 -15.43 -13.46 -11.89
C ASP A 359 -14.17 -13.90 -11.12
N VAL A 360 -13.84 -15.18 -11.23
CA VAL A 360 -12.66 -15.77 -10.59
C VAL A 360 -11.34 -15.21 -11.12
N SER A 361 -11.37 -14.61 -12.32
CA SER A 361 -10.24 -13.94 -12.95
C SER A 361 -10.13 -12.45 -12.63
N SER A 362 -10.92 -11.92 -11.68
CA SER A 362 -10.77 -10.54 -11.21
C SER A 362 -9.33 -10.26 -10.78
N SER A 363 -8.85 -9.05 -11.07
CA SER A 363 -7.49 -8.62 -10.75
C SER A 363 -7.27 -8.39 -9.26
N ASP A 364 -8.34 -8.09 -8.54
CA ASP A 364 -8.33 -7.56 -7.19
C ASP A 364 -9.60 -7.94 -6.43
N PHE A 365 -9.59 -7.68 -5.12
CA PHE A 365 -10.72 -7.77 -4.22
C PHE A 365 -10.42 -6.90 -3.00
N THR A 366 -11.39 -6.15 -2.52
CA THR A 366 -11.29 -5.40 -1.26
C THR A 366 -12.55 -5.60 -0.45
N LEU A 367 -12.41 -5.86 0.85
CA LEU A 367 -13.50 -5.86 1.82
C LEU A 367 -13.07 -5.18 3.13
N ASP A 368 -13.46 -3.91 3.28
CA ASP A 368 -13.12 -3.08 4.43
C ASP A 368 -14.36 -2.44 5.08
N PRO A 369 -15.15 -3.20 5.87
CA PRO A 369 -16.30 -2.68 6.61
C PRO A 369 -16.02 -2.16 8.02
N TYR A 370 -16.80 -1.17 8.44
CA TYR A 370 -17.02 -0.81 9.84
C TYR A 370 -18.46 -0.33 10.08
N LEU A 371 -18.93 -0.41 11.33
CA LEU A 371 -20.33 -0.19 11.68
C LEU A 371 -20.51 1.07 12.51
N LEU A 372 -21.46 1.91 12.09
CA LEU A 372 -21.80 3.17 12.71
C LEU A 372 -23.21 3.13 13.31
N ALA A 373 -23.37 3.78 14.46
CA ALA A 373 -24.65 4.13 15.05
C ALA A 373 -24.84 5.65 14.99
N VAL A 374 -25.94 6.09 14.39
CA VAL A 374 -26.38 7.48 14.44
C VAL A 374 -27.32 7.64 15.63
N PRO A 375 -26.97 8.49 16.63
CA PRO A 375 -27.83 8.73 17.78
C PRO A 375 -29.20 9.27 17.36
N ARG A 376 -30.25 8.81 18.04
CA ARG A 376 -31.61 9.34 17.88
C ARG A 376 -31.57 10.84 18.19
N ALA A 377 -32.12 11.65 17.28
CA ALA A 377 -32.21 13.09 17.51
C ALA A 377 -32.96 13.35 18.83
N THR A 378 -32.29 13.97 19.79
CA THR A 378 -32.94 14.49 20.98
C THR A 378 -33.79 15.68 20.52
N GLY A 379 -35.09 15.46 20.32
CA GLY A 379 -36.00 16.55 20.01
C GLY A 379 -35.83 17.64 21.06
N LYS A 380 -35.59 18.89 20.64
CA LYS A 380 -35.89 20.03 21.49
C LYS A 380 -37.34 19.88 21.91
N ARG A 381 -37.60 19.58 23.18
CA ARG A 381 -38.89 19.90 23.78
C ARG A 381 -38.99 21.41 23.70
N ASN A 382 -39.85 21.90 22.81
CA ASN A 382 -40.36 23.24 22.94
C ASN A 382 -41.24 23.21 24.19
N GLU A 383 -40.70 23.71 25.30
CA GLU A 383 -41.50 24.20 26.43
C GLU A 383 -42.04 25.61 26.12
#